data_AF-T1BEQ7-F1
#
_entry.id   AF-T1BEQ7-F1
#
_cell.length_a   1.000
_cell.length_b   1.000
_cell.length_c   1.000
_cell.angle_alpha   90.00
_cell.angle_beta   90.00
_cell.angle_gamma   90.00
#
_symmetry.space_group_name_H-M   'P 1'
#
loop_
_entity.id
_entity.type
_entity.pdbx_description
1 polymer ?
#
loop_
_entity_poly.entity_id
_entity_poly.type
_entity_poly.pdbx_seq_one_letter_code
_entity_poly.pdbx_strand_id
1 'polypeptide(L)' 'SSVDGQRLILEFQENEVVTNLRHAWRFSQQTRALGCRLALERFGVGLNSFQLLDHVDADFLKLDRSFVNDLARN' A
#
# COMPACT_ATOMS: atom_id res chain seq x y z
N SER A 1 -25.30 -3.03 12.59
CA SER A 1 -24.68 -1.70 12.48
C SER A 1 -23.76 -1.70 11.27
N SER A 2 -23.77 -0.64 10.46
CA SER A 2 -22.83 -0.48 9.34
C SER A 2 -21.48 0.01 9.87
N VAL A 3 -20.37 -0.38 9.23
CA VAL A 3 -19.02 0.16 9.49
C VAL A 3 -18.74 1.24 8.45
N ASP A 4 -18.29 2.40 8.91
CA ASP A 4 -17.87 3.51 8.06
C ASP A 4 -16.55 3.19 7.36
N GLY A 5 -16.49 3.40 6.03
CA GLY A 5 -15.30 3.17 5.22
C GLY A 5 -14.07 3.93 5.71
N GLN A 6 -14.23 5.11 6.31
CA GLN A 6 -13.10 5.90 6.84
C GLN A 6 -12.36 5.19 7.98
N ARG A 7 -13.01 4.21 8.62
CA ARG A 7 -12.44 3.37 9.68
C ARG A 7 -11.75 2.13 9.14
N LEU A 8 -11.79 1.91 7.82
CA LEU A 8 -11.13 0.80 7.15
C LEU A 8 -9.87 1.29 6.44
N ILE A 9 -8.79 0.54 6.67
CA ILE A 9 -7.55 0.66 5.91
C ILE A 9 -7.36 -0.69 5.22
N LEU A 10 -7.27 -0.67 3.90
CA LEU A 10 -7.01 -1.85 3.08
C LEU A 10 -5.52 -1.89 2.73
N GLU A 11 -4.91 -3.06 2.87
CA GLU A 11 -3.47 -3.20 2.66
C GLU A 11 -3.19 -3.98 1.37
N PHE A 12 -2.24 -3.48 0.59
CA PHE A 12 -1.66 -4.19 -0.53
C PHE A 12 -0.22 -4.56 -0.25
N GLN A 13 0.18 -5.74 -0.68
CA GLN A 13 1.59 -6.10 -0.71
C GLN A 13 2.26 -5.48 -1.92
N GLU A 14 3.49 -4.95 -1.76
CA GLU A 14 4.24 -4.32 -2.85
C GLU A 14 4.30 -5.18 -4.13
N ASN A 15 4.59 -6.46 -3.99
CA ASN A 15 4.74 -7.40 -5.12
C ASN A 15 3.41 -7.69 -5.85
N GLU A 16 2.27 -7.60 -5.16
CA GLU A 16 0.95 -7.79 -5.78
C GLU A 16 0.57 -6.58 -6.64
N VAL A 17 0.96 -5.37 -6.22
CA VAL A 17 0.75 -4.15 -7.01
C VAL A 17 1.59 -4.20 -8.28
N VAL A 18 2.87 -4.57 -8.18
CA VAL A 18 3.79 -4.67 -9.32
C VAL A 18 3.25 -5.63 -10.39
N THR A 19 2.74 -6.79 -9.97
CA THR A 19 2.24 -7.82 -10.89
C THR A 19 0.89 -7.46 -11.50
N ASN A 20 0.15 -6.50 -10.94
CA ASN A 20 -1.20 -6.18 -11.38
C ASN A 20 -1.57 -4.68 -11.30
N LEU A 21 -0.71 -3.82 -11.85
CA LEU A 21 -0.82 -2.34 -11.76
C LEU A 21 -2.21 -1.81 -12.13
N ARG A 22 -2.80 -2.29 -13.23
CA ARG A 22 -4.10 -1.79 -13.70
C ARG A 22 -5.24 -2.16 -12.74
N HIS A 23 -5.21 -3.36 -12.18
CA HIS A 23 -6.24 -3.78 -11.22
C HIS A 23 -6.03 -3.09 -9.86
N ALA A 24 -4.78 -2.96 -9.41
CA ALA A 24 -4.44 -2.23 -8.19
C ALA A 24 -4.93 -0.77 -8.27
N TRP A 25 -4.69 -0.09 -9.40
CA TRP A 25 -5.20 1.27 -9.63
C TRP A 25 -6.74 1.32 -9.58
N ARG A 26 -7.42 0.43 -10.31
CA ARG A 26 -8.90 0.39 -10.33
C ARG A 26 -9.49 0.13 -8.95
N PHE A 27 -8.95 -0.84 -8.22
CA PHE A 27 -9.39 -1.15 -6.86
C PHE A 27 -9.15 0.03 -5.92
N SER A 28 -8.02 0.73 -6.08
CA SER A 28 -7.71 1.92 -5.28
C SER A 28 -8.75 3.01 -5.48
N GLN A 29 -9.13 3.29 -6.73
CA GLN A 29 -10.19 4.25 -7.04
C GLN A 29 -11.55 3.85 -6.46
N GLN A 30 -11.93 2.57 -6.60
CA GLN A 30 -13.21 2.06 -6.11
C GLN A 30 -13.33 2.11 -4.59
N THR A 31 -12.26 1.74 -3.87
CA THR A 31 -12.28 1.70 -2.41
C THR A 31 -12.18 3.08 -1.79
N ARG A 32 -11.43 4.01 -2.41
CA ARG A 32 -11.43 5.43 -2.05
C ARG A 32 -12.82 6.07 -2.22
N ALA A 33 -13.56 5.71 -3.28
CA ALA A 33 -14.94 6.18 -3.48
C ALA A 33 -15.90 5.68 -2.37
N LEU A 34 -15.56 4.60 -1.66
CA LEU A 34 -16.28 4.11 -0.48
C LEU A 34 -15.81 4.75 0.83
N GLY A 35 -14.86 5.68 0.78
CA GLY A 35 -14.27 6.35 1.94
C GLY A 35 -13.16 5.55 2.63
N CYS A 36 -12.76 4.39 2.08
CA CYS A 36 -11.66 3.61 2.63
C CYS A 36 -10.31 4.27 2.37
N ARG A 37 -9.35 3.95 3.24
CA ARG A 37 -7.93 4.30 3.07
C ARG A 37 -7.12 3.09 2.60
N LEU A 38 -5.95 3.35 2.04
CA LEU A 38 -5.05 2.33 1.51
C LEU A 38 -3.67 2.40 2.13
N ALA A 39 -3.04 1.24 2.31
CA ALA A 39 -1.65 1.12 2.72
C ALA A 39 -0.87 0.19 1.79
N LEU A 40 0.41 0.50 1.55
CA LEU A 40 1.37 -0.42 0.94
C LEU A 40 2.22 -1.08 2.03
N GLU A 41 2.19 -2.41 2.09
CA GLU A 41 2.94 -3.27 3.00
C GLU A 41 4.21 -3.81 2.34
N ARG A 42 5.24 -4.08 3.17
CA ARG A 42 6.60 -4.47 2.75
C ARG A 42 7.26 -3.46 1.80
N PHE A 43 6.93 -2.18 1.94
CA PHE A 43 7.44 -1.14 1.06
C PHE A 43 8.97 -0.99 1.18
N GLY A 44 9.66 -0.94 0.04
CA GLY A 44 11.08 -0.60 -0.07
C GLY A 44 12.01 -1.78 -0.37
N VAL A 45 11.48 -3.00 -0.49
CA VAL A 45 12.28 -4.20 -0.82
C VAL A 45 12.39 -4.41 -2.32
N GLY A 46 11.40 -3.93 -3.10
CA GLY A 46 11.42 -4.00 -4.55
C GLY A 46 12.36 -2.97 -5.20
N LEU A 47 12.78 -3.25 -6.43
CA LEU A 47 13.71 -2.40 -7.17
C LEU A 47 13.22 -0.96 -7.37
N ASN A 48 11.89 -0.74 -7.45
CA ASN A 48 11.28 0.54 -7.79
C ASN A 48 10.03 0.84 -6.95
N SER A 49 10.06 0.64 -5.63
CA SER A 49 8.87 0.78 -4.76
C SER A 49 8.15 2.14 -4.91
N PHE A 50 8.89 3.24 -5.10
CA PHE A 50 8.31 4.57 -5.29
C PHE A 50 7.48 4.73 -6.57
N GLN A 51 7.79 4.00 -7.65
CA GLN A 51 7.01 4.05 -8.90
C GLN A 51 5.60 3.46 -8.73
N LEU A 52 5.36 2.68 -7.68
CA LEU A 52 4.04 2.14 -7.39
C LEU A 52 3.08 3.24 -6.91
N LEU A 53 3.59 4.34 -6.39
CA LEU A 53 2.77 5.48 -5.95
C LEU A 53 2.11 6.21 -7.13
N ASP A 54 2.66 6.09 -8.35
CA ASP A 54 2.01 6.57 -9.56
C ASP A 54 0.71 5.79 -9.89
N HIS A 55 0.57 4.59 -9.34
CA HIS A 55 -0.51 3.65 -9.63
C HIS A 55 -1.43 3.39 -8.43
N VAL A 56 -0.94 3.63 -7.21
CA VAL A 56 -1.69 3.41 -5.97
C VAL A 56 -1.60 4.66 -5.11
N ASP A 57 -2.75 5.31 -4.93
CA ASP A 57 -2.90 6.48 -4.05
C ASP A 57 -2.99 6.04 -2.57
N ALA A 58 -1.85 5.57 -2.05
CA ALA A 58 -1.73 5.04 -0.71
C ALA A 58 -1.66 6.15 0.33
N ASP A 59 -2.44 6.03 1.40
CA ASP A 59 -2.42 6.95 2.54
C ASP A 59 -1.31 6.60 3.53
N PHE A 60 -0.83 5.35 3.51
CA PHE A 60 0.22 4.85 4.40
C PHE A 60 1.23 3.98 3.65
N LEU A 61 2.50 4.12 4.00
CA LEU A 61 3.57 3.21 3.60
C LEU A 61 4.10 2.49 4.84
N LYS A 62 3.98 1.17 4.84
CA LYS A 62 4.53 0.29 5.89
C LYS A 62 5.84 -0.28 5.36
N LEU A 63 6.95 0.24 5.90
CA LEU A 63 8.30 -0.21 5.56
C LEU A 63 8.47 -1.68 5.93
N ASP A 64 9.19 -2.41 5.09
CA ASP A 64 9.56 -3.78 5.41
C ASP A 64 10.44 -3.86 6.68
N ARG A 65 10.31 -4.96 7.43
CA ARG A 65 11.04 -5.16 8.68
C ARG A 65 12.56 -5.19 8.49
N SER A 66 13.06 -5.50 7.29
CA SER A 66 14.48 -5.41 6.95
C SER A 66 15.09 -4.04 7.28
N PHE A 67 14.38 -2.94 7.00
CA PHE A 67 14.86 -1.59 7.31
C PHE A 67 15.08 -1.36 8.82
N VAL A 68 14.20 -1.90 9.66
CA VAL A 68 14.32 -1.79 11.13
C VAL A 68 15.48 -2.64 11.64
N ASN A 69 15.66 -3.85 11.09
CA ASN A 69 16.75 -4.73 11.47
C ASN A 69 18.12 -4.15 11.10
N ASP A 70 18.23 -3.47 9.95
CA ASP A 70 19.45 -2.83 9.50
C ASP A 70 19.78 -1.58 10.32
N LEU A 71 18.76 -0.79 10.69
CA LEU A 71 18.94 0.35 11.60
C LEU A 71 19.48 -0.06 12.97
N ALA A 72 19.00 -1.19 13.52
CA ALA A 72 19.47 -1.69 14.81
C ALA A 72 20.91 -2.24 14.79
N ARG A 73 21.53 -2.34 13.61
CA ARG A 73 22.90 -2.84 13.42
C ARG A 73 23.94 -1.73 13.19
N ASN A 74 23.52 -0.46 13.16
CA ASN A 74 24.39 0.71 12.99
C ASN A 74 24.54 1.51 14.29
#